data_AF-A0A257A3W2-F1
#
_entry.id   AF-A0A257A3W2-F1
#
_cell.length_a   1.000
_cell.length_b   1.000
_cell.length_c   1.000
_cell.angle_alpha   90.00
_cell.angle_beta   90.00
_cell.angle_gamma   90.00
#
_symmetry.space_group_name_H-M   'P 1'
#
loop_
_entity.id
_entity.type
_entity.pdbx_description
1 polymer ?
#
loop_
_entity_poly.entity_id
_entity_poly.type
_entity_poly.pdbx_seq_one_letter_code
_entity_poly.pdbx_strand_id
1 'polypeptide(L)'
;MKKRLGYSEEVERLSSKYVKNWINFGIVPKEYLIEFKPTPVKEYREVVKEFVPKEYLIEFKPTPVKEYREVVKEFAQALNPNMRDVDVHNLVYEVARKFKFKILYTALLGQPWGPRLGKLIVAIGIEKVKETLLKLI
;
A
#
# COMPACT_ATOMS: atom_id res chain seq x y z
N MET A 1 11.35 16.48 -31.95
CA MET A 1 11.36 16.98 -30.55
C MET A 1 10.63 18.32 -30.50
N LYS A 2 9.49 18.42 -29.79
CA LYS A 2 8.81 19.71 -29.58
C LYS A 2 9.67 20.57 -28.64
N LYS A 3 10.28 21.63 -29.16
CA LYS A 3 10.95 22.67 -28.35
C LYS A 3 9.92 23.26 -27.40
N ARG A 4 10.10 23.06 -26.09
CA ARG A 4 9.39 23.85 -25.08
C ARG A 4 9.97 25.26 -25.14
N LEU A 5 9.24 26.17 -25.79
CA LEU A 5 9.47 27.60 -25.68
C LEU A 5 8.99 28.04 -24.30
N GLY A 6 9.89 28.55 -23.48
CA GLY A 6 9.54 29.10 -22.18
C GLY A 6 10.81 29.48 -21.43
N TYR A 7 11.08 30.77 -21.39
CA TYR A 7 12.17 31.41 -20.67
C TYR A 7 12.18 30.98 -19.19
N SER A 8 12.91 29.92 -18.85
CA SER A 8 12.92 29.34 -17.50
C SER A 8 13.47 30.32 -16.45
N GLU A 9 14.49 31.10 -16.81
CA GLU A 9 15.09 32.11 -15.94
C GLU A 9 14.15 33.30 -15.66
N GLU A 10 13.37 33.74 -16.66
CA GLU A 10 12.41 34.84 -16.48
C GLU A 10 11.22 34.41 -15.62
N VAL A 11 10.75 33.17 -15.79
CA VAL A 11 9.73 32.57 -14.93
C VAL A 11 10.26 32.48 -13.49
N GLU A 12 11.49 32.01 -13.24
CA GLU A 12 12.08 31.98 -11.89
C GLU A 12 12.22 33.37 -11.25
N ARG A 13 12.62 34.38 -12.03
CA ARG A 13 12.75 35.78 -11.56
C ARG A 13 11.41 36.40 -11.18
N LEU A 14 10.37 36.15 -11.97
CA LEU A 14 9.00 36.63 -11.69
C LEU A 14 8.35 35.82 -10.54
N SER A 15 8.63 34.51 -10.47
CA SER A 15 7.98 33.59 -9.53
C SER A 15 8.44 33.76 -8.08
N SER A 16 9.65 34.23 -7.81
CA SER A 16 10.17 34.19 -6.43
C SER A 16 9.90 35.44 -5.60
N LYS A 17 9.92 36.64 -6.20
CA LYS A 17 9.76 37.92 -5.47
C LYS A 17 8.35 38.50 -5.59
N TYR A 18 7.79 38.52 -6.80
CA TYR A 18 6.47 39.11 -7.04
C TYR A 18 5.34 38.24 -6.51
N VAL A 19 5.41 36.92 -6.73
CA VAL A 19 4.40 35.98 -6.20
C VAL A 19 4.42 35.95 -4.67
N LYS A 20 5.61 35.98 -4.03
CA LYS A 20 5.71 36.11 -2.56
C LYS A 20 5.08 37.39 -2.04
N ASN A 21 5.30 38.51 -2.73
CA ASN A 21 4.66 39.77 -2.37
C ASN A 21 3.14 39.70 -2.56
N TRP A 22 2.64 39.13 -3.65
CA TRP A 22 1.18 38.98 -3.87
C TRP A 22 0.51 38.13 -2.80
N ILE A 23 1.14 37.03 -2.37
CA ILE A 23 0.67 36.20 -1.27
C ILE A 23 0.69 36.99 0.05
N ASN A 24 1.78 37.70 0.35
CA ASN A 24 1.90 38.51 1.58
C ASN A 24 0.91 39.67 1.66
N PHE A 25 0.62 40.32 0.53
CA PHE A 25 -0.34 41.43 0.46
C PHE A 25 -1.79 40.97 0.24
N GLY A 26 -2.04 39.67 0.06
CA GLY A 26 -3.38 39.12 -0.19
C GLY A 26 -3.96 39.49 -1.57
N ILE A 27 -3.12 39.92 -2.51
CA ILE A 27 -3.51 40.40 -3.85
C ILE A 27 -3.20 39.30 -4.86
N VAL A 28 -3.81 38.12 -4.68
CA VAL A 28 -3.72 37.04 -5.67
C VAL A 28 -4.77 37.30 -6.74
N PRO A 29 -4.41 37.46 -8.04
CA PRO A 29 -5.39 37.63 -9.10
C PRO A 29 -6.35 36.44 -9.13
N LYS A 30 -7.64 36.69 -9.39
CA LYS A 30 -8.69 35.66 -9.39
C LYS A 30 -8.36 34.46 -10.29
N GLU A 31 -7.62 34.70 -11.37
CA GLU A 31 -7.17 33.70 -12.34
C GLU A 31 -6.22 32.65 -11.75
N TYR A 32 -5.54 32.96 -10.62
CA TYR A 32 -4.61 32.06 -9.93
C TYR A 32 -5.20 31.45 -8.65
N LEU A 33 -6.43 31.80 -8.27
CA LEU A 33 -7.14 31.19 -7.15
C LEU A 33 -7.71 29.83 -7.57
N ILE A 34 -6.87 28.79 -7.49
CA ILE A 34 -7.33 27.41 -7.66
C ILE A 34 -7.85 26.93 -6.30
N GLU A 35 -9.18 26.88 -6.14
CA GLU A 35 -9.79 26.21 -4.99
C GLU A 35 -9.64 24.69 -5.14
N PHE A 36 -8.68 24.10 -4.45
CA PHE A 36 -8.55 22.64 -4.39
C PHE A 36 -9.66 22.07 -3.50
N LYS A 37 -10.75 21.64 -4.13
CA LYS A 37 -11.88 20.94 -3.50
C LYS A 37 -11.83 19.45 -3.88
N PRO A 38 -10.95 18.64 -3.26
CA PRO A 38 -10.89 17.21 -3.56
C PRO A 38 -12.18 16.55 -3.09
N THR A 39 -12.98 16.05 -4.02
CA THR A 39 -14.13 15.20 -3.69
C THR A 39 -13.60 13.81 -3.34
N PRO A 40 -13.80 13.29 -2.11
CA PRO A 40 -13.41 11.94 -1.77
C PRO A 40 -14.24 10.95 -2.59
N VAL A 41 -13.59 10.26 -3.49
CA VAL A 41 -14.22 9.37 -4.46
C VAL A 41 -14.66 8.06 -3.78
N LYS A 42 -15.86 8.03 -3.19
CA LYS A 42 -16.44 6.82 -2.56
C LYS A 42 -17.00 5.82 -3.59
N GLU A 43 -17.46 6.33 -4.73
CA GLU A 43 -18.32 5.61 -5.68
C GLU A 43 -17.57 4.64 -6.62
N TYR A 44 -16.26 4.85 -6.82
CA TYR A 44 -15.51 4.12 -7.84
C TYR A 44 -14.93 2.80 -7.32
N ARG A 45 -15.14 2.44 -6.04
CA ARG A 45 -14.63 1.15 -5.51
C ARG A 45 -15.22 -0.04 -6.25
N GLU A 46 -16.49 0.03 -6.64
CA GLU A 46 -17.17 -1.04 -7.38
C GLU A 46 -16.73 -1.06 -8.84
N VAL A 47 -16.70 0.11 -9.47
CA VAL A 47 -16.19 0.29 -10.83
C VAL A 47 -14.76 -0.24 -10.98
N VAL A 48 -13.86 0.10 -10.05
CA VAL A 48 -12.46 -0.36 -10.07
C VAL A 48 -12.36 -1.88 -9.98
N LYS A 49 -13.24 -2.57 -9.24
CA LYS A 49 -13.23 -4.04 -9.17
C LYS A 49 -13.56 -4.70 -10.51
N GLU A 50 -14.37 -4.05 -11.35
CA GLU A 50 -14.71 -4.57 -12.69
C GLU A 50 -13.54 -4.49 -13.67
N PHE A 51 -12.66 -3.49 -13.52
CA PHE A 51 -11.50 -3.28 -14.40
C PHE A 51 -10.21 -3.94 -13.91
N VAL A 52 -10.14 -4.33 -12.64
CA VAL A 52 -8.98 -5.03 -12.08
C VAL A 52 -9.05 -6.51 -12.46
N PRO A 53 -8.02 -7.08 -13.11
CA PRO A 53 -8.01 -8.51 -13.41
C PRO A 53 -8.18 -9.31 -12.12
N LYS A 54 -8.99 -10.39 -12.18
CA LYS A 54 -9.39 -11.16 -10.98
C LYS A 54 -8.20 -11.65 -10.15
N GLU A 55 -7.07 -11.91 -10.79
CA GLU A 55 -5.81 -12.32 -10.15
C GLU A 55 -5.23 -11.27 -9.20
N TYR A 56 -5.55 -9.99 -9.40
CA TYR A 56 -5.12 -8.89 -8.54
C TYR A 56 -6.16 -8.52 -7.47
N LEU A 57 -7.34 -9.15 -7.50
CA LEU A 57 -8.33 -9.02 -6.43
C LEU A 57 -7.88 -9.88 -5.24
N ILE A 58 -7.12 -9.24 -4.35
CA ILE A 58 -6.64 -9.86 -3.12
C ILE A 58 -7.65 -9.61 -2.02
N GLU A 59 -8.24 -10.68 -1.52
CA GLU A 59 -9.07 -10.64 -0.32
C GLU A 59 -8.32 -11.30 0.84
N PHE A 60 -8.36 -10.66 2.01
CA PHE A 60 -7.91 -11.30 3.23
C PHE A 60 -8.93 -12.37 3.62
N LYS A 61 -8.65 -13.61 3.23
CA LYS A 61 -9.50 -14.79 3.44
C LYS A 61 -8.70 -15.87 4.17
N PRO A 62 -8.56 -15.74 5.50
CA PRO A 62 -7.79 -16.66 6.30
C PRO A 62 -8.33 -18.09 6.16
N THR A 63 -7.48 -19.04 5.77
CA THR A 63 -7.89 -20.41 5.47
C THR A 63 -7.02 -21.41 6.24
N PRO A 64 -7.60 -22.38 6.97
CA PRO A 64 -6.81 -23.37 7.71
C PRO A 64 -5.99 -24.26 6.77
N VAL A 65 -4.68 -24.37 7.04
CA VAL A 65 -3.77 -25.27 6.31
C VAL A 65 -3.38 -26.43 7.22
N LYS A 66 -4.22 -27.49 7.25
CA LYS A 66 -4.14 -28.59 8.24
C LYS A 66 -2.76 -29.26 8.34
N GLU A 67 -2.10 -29.51 7.22
CA GLU A 67 -0.79 -30.18 7.17
C GLU A 67 0.38 -29.31 7.65
N TYR A 68 0.20 -27.98 7.66
CA TYR A 68 1.27 -27.02 7.95
C TYR A 68 0.92 -26.12 9.14
N ARG A 69 0.08 -26.62 10.06
CA ARG A 69 -0.36 -25.88 11.25
C ARG A 69 0.79 -25.35 12.09
N GLU A 70 1.80 -26.18 12.37
CA GLU A 70 2.96 -25.76 13.15
C GLU A 70 3.75 -24.65 12.44
N VAL A 71 3.86 -24.68 11.12
CA VAL A 71 4.53 -23.63 10.33
C VAL A 71 3.79 -22.30 10.44
N VAL A 72 2.46 -22.35 10.31
CA VAL A 72 1.61 -21.17 10.45
C VAL A 72 1.66 -20.62 11.87
N LYS A 73 1.75 -21.51 12.87
CA LYS A 73 1.89 -21.17 14.29
C LYS A 73 3.21 -20.47 14.57
N GLU A 74 4.33 -21.04 14.13
CA GLU A 74 5.66 -20.47 14.27
C GLU A 74 5.73 -19.09 13.62
N PHE A 75 5.21 -18.97 12.39
CA PHE A 75 5.16 -17.69 11.70
C PHE A 75 4.33 -16.65 12.47
N ALA A 76 3.14 -17.01 12.95
CA ALA A 76 2.28 -16.11 13.70
C ALA A 76 2.92 -15.68 15.04
N GLN A 77 3.59 -16.59 15.73
CA GLN A 77 4.28 -16.29 16.99
C GLN A 77 5.49 -15.37 16.78
N ALA A 78 6.21 -15.54 15.67
CA ALA A 78 7.35 -14.70 15.32
C ALA A 78 6.97 -13.27 14.89
N LEU A 79 5.71 -13.03 14.50
CA LEU A 79 5.24 -11.67 14.19
C LEU A 79 5.25 -10.78 15.44
N ASN A 80 5.92 -9.63 15.30
CA ASN A 80 5.96 -8.58 16.30
C ASN A 80 5.29 -7.29 15.75
N PRO A 81 4.38 -6.65 16.50
CA PRO A 81 3.64 -5.46 16.05
C PRO A 81 4.50 -4.29 15.59
N ASN A 82 5.74 -4.20 16.08
CA ASN A 82 6.68 -3.13 15.75
C ASN A 82 7.56 -3.44 14.53
N MET A 83 7.36 -4.57 13.85
CA MET A 83 8.10 -4.90 12.63
C MET A 83 7.72 -3.99 11.47
N ARG A 84 8.71 -3.64 10.63
CA ARG A 84 8.45 -2.97 9.35
C ARG A 84 8.17 -3.99 8.26
N ASP A 85 7.72 -3.51 7.10
CA ASP A 85 7.41 -4.36 5.95
C ASP A 85 8.60 -5.21 5.50
N VAL A 86 9.83 -4.68 5.56
CA VAL A 86 11.06 -5.41 5.26
C VAL A 86 11.33 -6.51 6.28
N ASP A 87 11.11 -6.25 7.56
CA ASP A 87 11.37 -7.20 8.65
C ASP A 87 10.38 -8.38 8.53
N VAL A 88 9.09 -8.09 8.30
CA VAL A 88 8.07 -9.12 8.02
C VAL A 88 8.40 -9.90 6.75
N HIS A 89 8.87 -9.22 5.70
CA HIS A 89 9.26 -9.88 4.46
C HIS A 89 10.41 -10.86 4.66
N ASN A 90 11.42 -10.49 5.45
CA ASN A 90 12.54 -11.38 5.79
C ASN A 90 12.06 -12.60 6.58
N LEU A 91 11.15 -12.41 7.55
CA LEU A 91 10.53 -13.49 8.29
C LEU A 91 9.76 -14.46 7.36
N VAL A 92 8.98 -13.92 6.42
CA VAL A 92 8.30 -14.73 5.40
C VAL A 92 9.31 -15.55 4.60
N TYR A 93 10.43 -14.96 4.19
CA TYR A 93 11.50 -15.66 3.47
C TYR A 93 12.19 -16.74 4.31
N GLU A 94 12.37 -16.53 5.61
CA GLU A 94 12.93 -17.53 6.52
C GLU A 94 12.01 -18.74 6.65
N VAL A 95 10.72 -18.52 6.86
CA VAL A 95 9.73 -19.59 6.91
C VAL A 95 9.62 -20.28 5.55
N ALA A 96 9.59 -19.51 4.46
CA ALA A 96 9.50 -20.04 3.10
C ALA A 96 10.83 -20.58 2.52
N ARG A 97 11.93 -20.55 3.29
CA ARG A 97 13.12 -21.36 2.98
C ARG A 97 12.96 -22.78 3.49
N LYS A 98 12.31 -22.95 4.64
CA LYS A 98 11.99 -24.25 5.23
C LYS A 98 10.76 -24.88 4.58
N PHE A 99 9.82 -24.04 4.13
CA PHE A 99 8.53 -24.44 3.55
C PHE A 99 8.26 -23.69 2.25
N LYS A 100 7.13 -23.92 1.57
CA LYS A 100 6.79 -23.21 0.32
C LYS A 100 6.01 -21.93 0.62
N PHE A 101 6.36 -20.80 -0.02
CA PHE A 101 5.62 -19.51 0.08
C PHE A 101 4.11 -19.65 -0.04
N LYS A 102 3.67 -20.54 -0.95
CA LYS A 102 2.25 -20.82 -1.19
C LYS A 102 1.48 -21.16 0.08
N ILE A 103 2.11 -21.74 1.10
CA ILE A 103 1.46 -22.11 2.36
C ILE A 103 1.00 -20.85 3.11
N LEU A 104 1.87 -19.84 3.20
CA LEU A 104 1.54 -18.58 3.86
C LEU A 104 0.50 -17.79 3.06
N TYR A 105 0.58 -17.81 1.73
CA TYR A 105 -0.46 -17.24 0.88
C TYR A 105 -1.81 -17.94 1.08
N THR A 106 -1.85 -19.27 1.07
CA THR A 106 -3.09 -20.01 1.31
C THR A 106 -3.64 -19.73 2.70
N ALA A 107 -2.78 -19.66 3.72
CA ALA A 107 -3.20 -19.38 5.09
C ALA A 107 -3.86 -18.00 5.24
N LEU A 108 -3.39 -16.99 4.50
CA LEU A 108 -3.86 -15.59 4.62
C LEU A 108 -4.95 -15.22 3.61
N LEU A 109 -4.88 -15.76 2.40
CA LEU A 109 -5.67 -15.33 1.25
C LEU A 109 -6.56 -16.46 0.68
N GLY A 110 -6.36 -17.70 1.11
CA GLY A 110 -7.06 -18.87 0.54
C GLY A 110 -6.62 -19.23 -0.88
N GLN A 111 -5.54 -18.61 -1.39
CA GLN A 111 -4.95 -18.87 -2.70
C GLN A 111 -3.42 -18.93 -2.60
N PRO A 112 -2.71 -19.64 -3.50
CA PRO A 112 -1.28 -19.87 -3.34
C PRO A 112 -0.36 -18.76 -3.90
N TRP A 113 -0.91 -17.64 -4.36
CA TRP A 113 -0.18 -16.48 -4.90
C TRP A 113 -0.75 -15.15 -4.37
N GLY A 114 -0.02 -14.07 -4.57
CA GLY A 114 -0.46 -12.73 -4.16
C GLY A 114 0.66 -11.68 -4.20
N PRO A 115 0.39 -10.47 -3.70
CA PRO A 115 1.37 -9.41 -3.58
C PRO A 115 2.38 -9.77 -2.49
N ARG A 116 3.49 -9.03 -2.47
CA ARG A 116 4.55 -9.18 -1.47
C ARG A 116 3.98 -9.21 -0.03
N LEU A 117 4.06 -10.37 0.61
CA LEU A 117 3.44 -10.62 1.92
C LEU A 117 3.85 -9.63 3.01
N GLY A 118 5.12 -9.21 3.06
CA GLY A 118 5.56 -8.22 4.05
C GLY A 118 4.75 -6.93 4.02
N LYS A 119 4.54 -6.36 2.82
CA LYS A 119 3.72 -5.15 2.64
C LYS A 119 2.25 -5.40 2.92
N LEU A 120 1.74 -6.55 2.46
CA LEU A 120 0.34 -6.93 2.66
C LEU A 120 0.00 -7.08 4.14
N ILE A 121 0.83 -7.77 4.91
CA ILE A 121 0.64 -8.01 6.34
C ILE A 121 0.67 -6.69 7.12
N VAL A 122 1.62 -5.80 6.81
CA VAL A 122 1.66 -4.46 7.42
C VAL A 122 0.41 -3.66 7.08
N ALA A 123 -0.06 -3.70 5.83
CA ALA A 123 -1.26 -2.99 5.39
C ALA A 123 -2.55 -3.52 6.06
N ILE A 124 -2.63 -4.83 6.31
CA ILE A 124 -3.75 -5.44 7.05
C ILE A 124 -3.66 -5.13 8.55
N GLY A 125 -2.44 -5.00 9.08
CA GLY A 125 -2.14 -4.87 10.50
C GLY A 125 -1.52 -6.16 11.04
N ILE A 126 -0.30 -6.07 11.56
CA ILE A 126 0.49 -7.23 12.01
C ILE A 126 -0.23 -7.99 13.14
N GLU A 127 -0.73 -7.27 14.16
CA GLU A 127 -1.45 -7.86 15.29
C GLU A 127 -2.69 -8.62 14.82
N LYS A 128 -3.48 -7.98 13.94
CA LYS A 128 -4.68 -8.60 13.37
C LYS A 128 -4.34 -9.90 12.64
N VAL A 129 -3.28 -9.89 11.83
CA VAL A 129 -2.83 -11.10 11.12
C VAL A 129 -2.41 -12.19 12.10
N LYS A 130 -1.60 -11.84 13.10
CA LYS A 130 -1.14 -12.77 14.14
C LYS A 130 -2.28 -13.45 14.87
N GLU A 131 -3.20 -12.68 15.43
CA GLU A 131 -4.37 -13.22 16.14
C GLU A 131 -5.23 -14.10 15.23
N THR A 132 -5.41 -13.67 13.99
CA THR A 132 -6.21 -14.40 13.00
C THR A 132 -5.60 -15.76 12.69
N LEU A 133 -4.28 -15.79 12.43
CA LEU A 133 -3.57 -17.04 12.15
C LEU A 133 -3.60 -17.98 13.37
N LEU A 134 -3.43 -17.46 14.58
CA LEU A 134 -3.50 -18.28 15.80
C LEU A 134 -4.88 -18.89 16.04
N LYS A 135 -5.97 -18.22 15.63
CA LYS A 135 -7.34 -18.75 15.71
C LYS A 135 -7.64 -19.85 14.69
N LEU A 136 -6.84 -19.99 13.63
CA LEU A 136 -7.05 -20.98 12.56
C LEU A 136 -6.40 -22.35 12.83
N ILE A 137 -5.61 -22.45 13.89
CA ILE A 137 -4.78 -23.61 14.22
C ILE A 137 -5.56 -24.52 15.14
#